data_AF-A0AAD6ZNL4-F1
#
_entry.id   AF-A0AAD6ZNL4-F1
#
_cell.length_a   1.000
_cell.length_b   1.000
_cell.length_c   1.000
_cell.angle_alpha   90.00
_cell.angle_beta   90.00
_cell.angle_gamma   90.00
#
_symmetry.space_group_name_H-M   'P 1'
#
loop_
_entity.id
_entity.type
_entity.pdbx_description
1 polymer ?
#
loop_
_entity_poly.entity_id
_entity_poly.type
_entity_poly.pdbx_seq_one_letter_code
_entity_poly.pdbx_strand_id
1 'polypeptide(L)'
;MYAFLFQLHCDLSNQDREPVAIQFQIPINSNIIGVAPATRTTSYGRDVFFAVAYAEICDMMGLDPATASIGFKWDNEKANAPTHVLANAADWVNCIENGLGQQKRARTRTVVCMIRNRKLPTETATAPAAPGARGTKRKSAGGPKDTPNGKRTFDFTKEYRELSKRLECSTHKNQSCFVSTADGHYVRIEPMNVTLWAKEIPMAVPKARTKNLPFWANFDP
;
A
#
# COMPACT_ATOMS: atom_id res chain seq x y z
N MET A 1 -36.04 12.59 -33.94
CA MET A 1 -35.14 11.64 -34.63
C MET A 1 -33.97 12.43 -35.15
N TYR A 2 -32.74 11.92 -35.03
CA TYR A 2 -31.43 12.59 -35.16
C TYR A 2 -30.83 13.10 -33.84
N ALA A 3 -29.52 12.88 -33.73
CA ALA A 3 -28.58 13.24 -32.65
C ALA A 3 -28.35 12.21 -31.53
N PHE A 4 -27.90 11.00 -31.87
CA PHE A 4 -27.10 10.14 -30.97
C PHE A 4 -26.03 9.39 -31.77
N LEU A 5 -25.12 10.14 -32.40
CA LEU A 5 -23.89 9.64 -33.01
C LEU A 5 -22.71 10.51 -32.53
N PHE A 6 -22.54 10.63 -31.22
CA PHE A 6 -21.38 11.28 -30.63
C PHE A 6 -20.27 10.25 -30.39
N GLN A 7 -19.28 10.28 -31.29
CA GLN A 7 -17.87 10.34 -30.92
C GLN A 7 -17.29 9.18 -30.06
N LEU A 8 -17.30 7.94 -30.57
CA LEU A 8 -16.38 6.87 -30.15
C LEU A 8 -15.13 6.84 -31.07
N HIS A 9 -14.50 7.99 -31.28
CA HIS A 9 -13.35 8.14 -32.19
C HIS A 9 -12.11 8.75 -31.53
N CYS A 10 -11.99 8.65 -30.21
CA CYS A 10 -10.77 8.98 -29.49
C CYS A 10 -10.23 7.70 -28.83
N ASP A 11 -8.95 7.38 -29.07
CA ASP A 11 -8.10 6.39 -28.36
C ASP A 11 -7.61 5.14 -29.12
N LEU A 12 -7.82 5.03 -30.44
CA LEU A 12 -7.13 3.98 -31.22
C LEU A 12 -5.71 4.36 -31.66
N SER A 13 -5.31 5.64 -31.58
CA SER A 13 -3.96 6.07 -32.01
C SER A 13 -2.86 5.92 -30.95
N ASN A 14 -3.17 5.38 -29.77
CA ASN A 14 -2.20 5.21 -28.68
C ASN A 14 -1.70 3.76 -28.53
N GLN A 15 -2.11 2.84 -29.41
CA GLN A 15 -1.85 1.41 -29.24
C GLN A 15 -0.41 0.97 -29.58
N ASP A 16 0.36 1.79 -30.31
CA ASP A 16 1.73 1.43 -30.74
C ASP A 16 2.83 2.32 -30.16
N ARG A 17 2.54 3.16 -29.15
CA ARG A 17 3.61 3.87 -28.45
C ARG A 17 4.39 2.88 -27.61
N GLU A 18 5.58 2.51 -28.08
CA GLU A 18 6.51 1.73 -27.27
C GLU A 18 6.75 2.46 -25.95
N PRO A 19 6.62 1.75 -24.81
CA PRO A 19 6.92 2.36 -23.53
C PRO A 19 8.40 2.78 -23.51
N VAL A 20 8.65 4.07 -23.31
CA VAL A 20 10.00 4.64 -23.34
C VAL A 20 10.69 4.48 -21.98
N ALA A 21 9.92 4.45 -20.89
CA ALA A 21 10.44 4.39 -19.54
C ALA A 21 9.51 3.64 -18.58
N ILE A 22 10.10 3.03 -17.55
CA ILE A 22 9.43 2.35 -16.45
C ILE A 22 9.45 3.25 -15.23
N GLN A 23 8.37 3.23 -14.44
CA GLN A 23 8.31 3.95 -13.17
C GLN A 23 8.93 3.11 -12.05
N PHE A 24 9.78 3.75 -11.26
CA PHE A 24 10.45 3.19 -10.09
C PHE A 24 9.97 3.92 -8.84
N GLN A 25 9.48 3.17 -7.86
CA GLN A 25 9.12 3.68 -6.55
C GLN A 25 10.27 3.41 -5.58
N ILE A 26 10.91 4.49 -5.11
CA ILE A 26 12.14 4.46 -4.33
C ILE A 26 11.84 5.00 -2.93
N PRO A 27 12.10 4.23 -1.85
CA PRO A 27 11.90 4.72 -0.49
C PRO A 27 12.95 5.75 -0.12
N ILE A 28 12.52 6.93 0.31
CA ILE A 28 13.40 8.04 0.70
C ILE A 28 13.91 7.79 2.11
N ASN A 29 15.19 8.08 2.36
CA ASN A 29 15.79 8.02 3.71
C ASN A 29 15.59 6.69 4.44
N SER A 30 15.63 5.58 3.69
CA SER A 30 15.40 4.23 4.23
C SER A 30 16.41 3.79 5.31
N ASN A 31 17.50 4.55 5.48
CA ASN A 31 18.53 4.31 6.48
C ASN A 31 18.21 4.90 7.86
N ILE A 32 17.21 5.79 7.97
CA ILE A 32 16.88 6.47 9.23
C ILE A 32 15.81 5.67 9.99
N ILE A 33 16.18 5.18 11.18
CA ILE A 33 15.26 4.44 12.07
C ILE A 33 14.21 5.42 12.63
N GLY A 34 12.93 5.03 12.59
CA GLY A 34 11.82 5.78 13.21
C GLY A 34 11.14 6.83 12.34
N VAL A 35 11.61 7.07 11.11
CA VAL A 35 10.94 7.96 10.15
C VAL A 35 9.90 7.19 9.34
N ALA A 36 8.71 7.77 9.16
CA ALA A 36 7.69 7.17 8.31
C ALA A 36 8.22 7.04 6.86
N PRO A 37 8.09 5.86 6.23
CA PRO A 37 8.65 5.63 4.90
C PRO A 37 7.93 6.50 3.87
N ALA A 38 8.63 7.53 3.36
CA ALA A 38 8.21 8.27 2.19
C ALA A 38 8.72 7.56 0.93
N THR A 39 8.00 7.66 -0.19
CA THR A 39 8.47 7.11 -1.47
C THR A 39 8.50 8.19 -2.54
N ARG A 40 9.57 8.22 -3.34
CA ARG A 40 9.69 9.03 -4.54
C ARG A 40 9.51 8.15 -5.77
N THR A 41 8.78 8.64 -6.76
CA THR A 41 8.66 7.97 -8.06
C THR A 41 9.58 8.64 -9.07
N THR A 42 10.43 7.86 -9.73
CA THR A 42 11.26 8.31 -10.86
C THR A 42 11.05 7.40 -12.06
N SER A 43 11.45 7.83 -13.25
CA SER A 43 11.28 7.04 -14.48
C SER A 43 12.63 6.83 -15.15
N TYR A 44 12.96 5.58 -15.46
CA TYR A 44 14.20 5.25 -16.17
C TYR A 44 13.88 4.55 -17.50
N GLY A 45 14.57 4.98 -18.55
CA GLY A 45 14.52 4.37 -19.89
C GLY A 45 15.69 3.42 -20.15
N ARG A 46 15.73 2.83 -21.34
CA ARG A 46 16.81 1.91 -21.77
C ARG A 46 18.18 2.59 -21.84
N ASP A 47 18.21 3.89 -22.08
CA ASP A 47 19.43 4.65 -22.32
C ASP A 47 20.18 5.03 -21.03
N VAL A 48 19.61 4.72 -19.85
CA VAL A 48 20.21 5.07 -18.57
C VAL A 48 21.20 3.98 -18.14
N PHE A 49 22.46 4.35 -18.01
CA PHE A 49 23.51 3.47 -17.52
C PHE A 49 23.30 3.08 -16.05
N PHE A 50 23.61 1.82 -15.73
CA PHE A 50 23.48 1.28 -14.37
C PHE A 50 24.20 2.13 -13.31
N ALA A 51 25.44 2.57 -13.57
CA ALA A 51 26.20 3.35 -12.59
C ALA A 51 25.51 4.66 -12.20
N VAL A 52 24.90 5.34 -13.17
CA VAL A 52 24.18 6.61 -12.96
C VAL A 52 22.89 6.34 -12.19
N ALA A 53 22.07 5.40 -12.65
CA ALA A 53 20.81 5.04 -11.99
C ALA A 53 21.06 4.53 -10.55
N TYR A 54 22.07 3.68 -10.34
CA TYR A 54 22.39 3.12 -9.04
C TYR A 54 22.86 4.20 -8.05
N ALA A 55 23.70 5.13 -8.49
CA ALA A 55 24.13 6.27 -7.66
C ALA A 55 22.94 7.15 -7.28
N GLU A 56 22.05 7.47 -8.22
CA GLU A 56 20.85 8.29 -7.97
C GLU A 56 19.89 7.60 -6.99
N ILE A 57 19.68 6.28 -7.15
CA ILE A 57 18.87 5.48 -6.23
C ILE A 57 19.50 5.46 -4.84
N CYS A 58 20.82 5.28 -4.73
CA CYS A 58 21.52 5.30 -3.44
C CYS A 58 21.40 6.66 -2.75
N ASP A 59 21.57 7.75 -3.49
CA ASP A 59 21.44 9.12 -3.00
C ASP A 59 20.02 9.38 -2.45
N MET A 60 18.98 9.04 -3.21
CA MET A 60 17.59 9.15 -2.77
C MET A 60 17.29 8.32 -1.50
N MET A 61 17.92 7.15 -1.37
CA MET A 61 17.72 6.26 -0.22
C MET A 61 18.58 6.66 1.00
N GLY A 62 19.55 7.57 0.84
CA GLY A 62 20.53 7.92 1.87
C GLY A 62 21.51 6.78 2.18
N LEU A 63 21.91 6.03 1.16
CA LEU A 63 22.82 4.89 1.27
C LEU A 63 24.17 5.18 0.59
N ASP A 64 25.23 4.62 1.15
CA ASP A 64 26.54 4.63 0.50
C ASP A 64 26.59 3.58 -0.63
N PRO A 65 26.86 3.96 -1.89
CA PRO A 65 26.83 3.04 -3.02
C PRO A 65 27.85 1.89 -2.91
N ALA A 66 28.96 2.07 -2.18
CA ALA A 66 29.97 1.01 -2.02
C ALA A 66 29.50 -0.12 -1.10
N THR A 67 28.64 0.18 -0.12
CA THR A 67 28.15 -0.79 0.87
C THR A 67 26.69 -1.17 0.70
N ALA A 68 25.92 -0.41 -0.09
CA ALA A 68 24.52 -0.66 -0.35
C ALA A 68 24.28 -2.03 -1.00
N SER A 69 23.17 -2.68 -0.64
CA SER A 69 22.65 -3.85 -1.35
C SER A 69 21.20 -3.59 -1.69
N ILE A 70 20.95 -3.34 -2.97
CA ILE A 70 19.63 -2.96 -3.47
C ILE A 70 18.97 -4.19 -4.11
N GLY A 71 17.67 -4.31 -3.88
CA GLY A 71 16.83 -5.24 -4.61
C GLY A 71 15.60 -4.56 -5.16
N PHE A 72 14.89 -5.26 -6.04
CA PHE A 72 13.66 -4.75 -6.63
C PHE A 72 12.56 -5.80 -6.65
N LYS A 73 11.32 -5.32 -6.78
CA LYS A 73 10.12 -6.14 -6.85
C LYS A 73 9.08 -5.49 -7.75
N TRP A 74 8.38 -6.28 -8.55
CA TRP A 74 7.28 -5.77 -9.36
C TRP A 74 5.97 -5.73 -8.57
N ASP A 75 5.09 -4.79 -8.92
CA ASP A 75 3.77 -4.60 -8.32
C ASP A 75 2.85 -5.84 -8.45
N ASN A 76 2.99 -6.59 -9.53
CA ASN A 76 2.23 -7.80 -9.81
C ASN A 76 2.80 -9.07 -9.15
N GLU A 77 3.97 -8.99 -8.52
CA GLU A 77 4.58 -10.15 -7.85
C GLU A 77 3.92 -10.43 -6.50
N LYS A 78 3.74 -11.72 -6.20
CA LYS A 78 3.15 -12.17 -4.93
C LYS A 78 3.92 -11.56 -3.75
N ALA A 79 3.21 -11.19 -2.67
CA ALA A 79 3.82 -10.56 -1.49
C ALA A 79 5.05 -11.32 -0.92
N ASN A 80 5.03 -12.66 -0.99
CA ASN A 80 6.11 -13.52 -0.48
C ASN A 80 7.15 -13.92 -1.53
N ALA A 81 7.07 -13.40 -2.76
CA ALA A 81 8.10 -13.65 -3.78
C ALA A 81 9.45 -13.08 -3.31
N PRO A 82 10.57 -13.80 -3.57
CA PRO A 82 11.91 -13.32 -3.24
C PRO A 82 12.18 -12.01 -3.98
N THR A 83 12.89 -11.09 -3.32
CA THR A 83 13.30 -9.81 -3.93
C THR A 83 14.46 -10.06 -4.87
N HIS A 84 14.36 -9.55 -6.10
CA HIS A 84 15.43 -9.64 -7.10
C HIS A 84 16.62 -8.81 -6.68
N VAL A 85 17.82 -9.20 -7.08
CA VAL A 85 19.06 -8.49 -6.76
C VAL A 85 19.40 -7.53 -7.88
N LEU A 86 19.83 -6.32 -7.53
CA LEU A 86 20.33 -5.33 -8.47
C LEU A 86 21.80 -5.02 -8.16
N ALA A 87 22.70 -5.92 -8.58
CA ALA A 87 24.13 -5.83 -8.22
C ALA A 87 25.02 -5.32 -9.36
N ASN A 88 24.61 -5.52 -10.61
CA ASN A 88 25.43 -5.21 -11.77
C ASN A 88 24.61 -4.67 -12.95
N ALA A 89 25.30 -4.26 -14.02
CA ALA A 89 24.67 -3.72 -15.22
C ALA A 89 23.78 -4.72 -15.96
N ALA A 90 24.09 -6.02 -15.92
CA ALA A 90 23.25 -7.05 -16.55
C ALA A 90 21.92 -7.20 -15.81
N ASP A 91 21.93 -7.16 -14.47
CA ASP A 91 20.71 -7.16 -13.65
C ASP A 91 19.83 -5.94 -13.98
N TRP A 92 20.45 -4.78 -14.20
CA TRP A 92 19.76 -3.55 -14.58
C TRP A 92 19.10 -3.64 -15.96
N VAL A 93 19.84 -4.10 -16.97
CA VAL A 93 19.28 -4.33 -18.32
C VAL A 93 18.13 -5.33 -18.24
N ASN A 94 18.30 -6.44 -17.54
CA ASN A 94 17.24 -7.42 -17.32
C ASN A 94 16.03 -6.81 -16.59
N CYS A 95 16.24 -5.95 -15.60
CA CYS A 95 15.18 -5.25 -14.89
C CYS A 95 14.37 -4.36 -15.86
N ILE A 96 15.05 -3.56 -16.68
CA ILE A 96 14.42 -2.67 -17.65
C ILE A 96 13.70 -3.46 -18.76
N GLU A 97 14.32 -4.48 -19.33
CA GLU A 97 13.67 -5.30 -20.36
C GLU A 97 12.43 -6.01 -19.83
N ASN A 98 12.50 -6.56 -18.62
CA ASN A 98 11.35 -7.19 -17.97
C ASN A 98 10.23 -6.19 -17.67
N GLY A 99 10.56 -4.99 -17.18
CA GLY A 99 9.56 -3.96 -16.90
C GLY A 99 8.87 -3.47 -18.18
N LEU A 100 9.62 -3.26 -19.26
CA LEU A 100 9.06 -2.84 -20.55
C LEU A 100 8.20 -3.94 -21.16
N GLY A 101 8.64 -5.19 -21.06
CA GLY A 101 7.86 -6.36 -21.47
C GLY A 101 6.55 -6.48 -20.67
N GLN A 102 6.58 -6.20 -19.37
CA GLN A 102 5.38 -6.15 -18.54
C GLN A 102 4.45 -5.00 -18.92
N GLN A 103 5.00 -3.81 -19.17
CA GLN A 103 4.22 -2.63 -19.55
C GLN A 103 3.51 -2.82 -20.90
N LYS A 104 4.21 -3.41 -21.88
CA LYS A 104 3.63 -3.79 -23.18
C LYS A 104 2.47 -4.79 -23.03
N ARG A 105 2.59 -5.75 -22.11
CA ARG A 105 1.51 -6.72 -21.81
C ARG A 105 0.34 -6.09 -21.04
N ALA A 106 0.63 -5.16 -20.13
CA ALA A 106 -0.37 -4.53 -19.27
C ALA A 106 -1.31 -3.59 -20.04
N ARG A 107 -0.86 -3.03 -21.19
CA ARG A 107 -1.57 -2.12 -22.10
C ARG A 107 -2.06 -0.82 -21.46
N THR A 108 -2.98 -0.92 -20.50
CA THR A 108 -3.65 0.21 -19.85
C THR A 108 -3.11 0.52 -18.46
N ARG A 109 -2.32 -0.37 -17.86
CA ARG A 109 -1.80 -0.17 -16.50
C ARG A 109 -0.32 0.21 -16.52
N THR A 110 0.02 1.17 -15.67
CA THR A 110 1.40 1.53 -15.38
C THR A 110 2.04 0.44 -14.54
N VAL A 111 3.17 -0.10 -15.01
CA VAL A 111 3.97 -1.06 -14.24
C VAL A 111 4.93 -0.27 -13.38
N VAL A 112 4.94 -0.55 -12.08
CA VAL A 112 5.80 0.11 -11.11
C VAL A 112 6.81 -0.89 -10.54
N CYS A 113 8.09 -0.54 -10.62
CA CYS A 113 9.18 -1.29 -9.98
C CYS A 113 9.43 -0.72 -8.58
N MET A 114 9.20 -1.51 -7.53
CA MET A 114 9.48 -1.10 -6.16
C MET A 114 10.93 -1.43 -5.79
N ILE A 115 11.72 -0.41 -5.50
CA ILE A 115 13.09 -0.58 -5.00
C ILE A 115 13.06 -0.84 -3.49
N ARG A 116 13.93 -1.74 -3.02
CA ARG A 116 14.07 -2.11 -1.61
C ARG A 116 15.53 -2.16 -1.19
N ASN A 117 15.80 -1.67 0.02
CA ASN A 117 17.07 -1.93 0.69
C ASN A 117 17.07 -3.37 1.22
N ARG A 118 18.03 -4.20 0.82
CA ARG A 118 18.18 -5.57 1.32
C ARG A 118 18.95 -5.63 2.62
N LYS A 119 19.83 -4.66 2.87
CA LYS A 119 20.48 -4.44 4.16
C LYS A 119 19.63 -3.46 4.95
N LEU A 120 18.46 -3.89 5.42
CA LEU A 120 17.76 -3.08 6.41
C LEU A 120 18.75 -2.80 7.55
N PRO A 121 18.76 -1.57 8.11
CA PRO A 121 19.48 -1.32 9.34
C PRO A 121 19.01 -2.36 10.33
N THR A 122 19.83 -3.38 10.57
CA THR A 122 19.63 -4.28 11.68
C THR A 122 19.77 -3.36 12.87
N GLU A 123 18.64 -2.92 13.45
CA GLU A 123 18.63 -2.42 14.81
C GLU A 123 19.51 -3.40 15.56
N THR A 124 20.68 -2.94 15.99
CA THR A 124 21.61 -3.76 16.76
C THR A 124 20.83 -4.19 17.98
N ALA A 125 20.25 -5.39 17.88
CA ALA A 125 19.52 -6.03 18.92
C ALA A 125 20.56 -6.41 19.97
N THR A 126 20.84 -5.45 20.85
CA THR A 126 21.37 -5.72 22.18
C THR A 126 20.24 -6.37 22.98
N ALA A 127 19.87 -7.58 22.59
CA ALA A 127 19.09 -8.50 23.40
C ALA A 127 19.89 -9.80 23.43
N PRO A 128 20.39 -10.23 24.60
CA PRO A 128 21.25 -11.41 24.67
C PRO A 128 20.49 -12.63 24.17
N ALA A 129 21.13 -13.35 23.26
CA ALA A 129 20.65 -14.60 22.71
C ALA A 129 20.38 -15.60 23.84
N ALA A 130 19.11 -15.97 24.05
CA ALA A 130 18.78 -17.20 24.75
C ALA A 130 19.11 -18.38 23.83
N PRO A 131 19.89 -19.38 24.28
CA PRO A 131 20.34 -20.46 23.42
C PRO A 131 19.22 -21.50 23.25
N GLY A 132 18.99 -21.88 22.00
CA GLY A 132 18.45 -23.19 21.66
C GLY A 132 16.94 -23.26 21.39
N ALA A 133 16.58 -23.37 20.12
CA ALA A 133 15.46 -24.22 19.72
C ALA A 133 15.73 -24.78 18.33
N ARG A 134 16.24 -26.02 18.33
CA ARG A 134 16.36 -26.88 17.14
C ARG A 134 14.99 -27.05 16.49
N GLY A 135 15.00 -27.03 15.16
CA GLY A 135 13.82 -27.23 14.33
C GLY A 135 13.06 -28.51 14.69
N THR A 136 11.73 -28.40 14.75
CA THR A 136 10.85 -29.55 14.79
C THR A 136 9.75 -29.38 13.76
N LYS A 137 9.88 -30.16 12.69
CA LYS A 137 8.89 -30.42 11.65
C LYS A 137 7.61 -30.92 12.31
N ARG A 138 6.47 -30.25 12.15
CA ARG A 138 5.17 -30.77 12.61
C ARG A 138 4.23 -31.10 11.46
N LYS A 139 3.81 -32.37 11.50
CA LYS A 139 2.71 -33.02 10.79
C LYS A 139 1.40 -32.51 11.41
N SER A 140 0.41 -32.23 10.58
CA SER A 140 -0.93 -31.75 10.96
C SER A 140 -1.69 -32.78 11.80
N ALA A 141 -2.34 -32.33 12.88
CA ALA A 141 -3.65 -32.81 13.37
C ALA A 141 -4.09 -32.00 14.61
N GLY A 142 -5.27 -31.38 14.53
CA GLY A 142 -6.26 -31.20 15.61
C GLY A 142 -5.89 -30.52 16.93
N GLY A 143 -6.52 -29.37 17.20
CA GLY A 143 -6.85 -28.93 18.56
C GLY A 143 -6.42 -27.48 18.90
N PRO A 144 -7.34 -26.64 19.43
CA PRO A 144 -7.09 -25.22 19.66
C PRO A 144 -6.39 -24.99 21.00
N LYS A 145 -5.44 -24.05 21.06
CA LYS A 145 -5.04 -23.39 22.31
C LYS A 145 -4.37 -22.06 22.03
N ASP A 146 -5.04 -21.03 22.53
CA ASP A 146 -4.63 -19.64 22.59
C ASP A 146 -3.21 -19.48 23.17
N THR A 147 -2.41 -18.65 22.50
CA THR A 147 -1.26 -17.98 23.12
C THR A 147 -1.40 -16.47 22.86
N PRO A 148 -1.47 -15.64 23.91
CA PRO A 148 -1.67 -14.20 23.79
C PRO A 148 -0.32 -13.49 23.74
N ASN A 149 0.09 -13.03 22.56
CA ASN A 149 1.15 -12.04 22.39
C ASN A 149 1.03 -11.44 20.97
N GLY A 150 0.82 -10.16 20.71
CA GLY A 150 0.75 -8.96 21.54
C GLY A 150 0.58 -7.71 20.66
N LYS A 151 0.03 -7.85 19.44
CA LYS A 151 -0.61 -6.76 18.70
C LYS A 151 -2.07 -7.16 18.59
N ARG A 152 -2.93 -6.61 19.45
CA ARG A 152 -4.38 -6.76 19.31
C ARG A 152 -4.79 -6.05 18.02
N THR A 153 -4.77 -6.76 16.91
CA THR A 153 -5.50 -6.33 15.73
C THR A 153 -6.96 -6.47 16.11
N PHE A 154 -7.58 -5.37 16.55
CA PHE A 154 -9.00 -5.35 16.82
C PHE A 154 -9.72 -5.62 15.50
N ASP A 155 -10.50 -6.69 15.44
CA ASP A 155 -11.41 -6.92 14.33
C ASP A 155 -12.60 -5.97 14.51
N PHE A 156 -12.69 -4.93 13.66
CA PHE A 156 -13.77 -3.94 13.66
C PHE A 156 -14.73 -4.16 12.46
N THR A 157 -14.67 -5.33 11.82
CA THR A 157 -15.44 -5.63 10.60
C THR A 157 -16.94 -5.58 10.86
N LYS A 158 -17.38 -5.98 12.06
CA LYS A 158 -18.80 -5.98 12.44
C LYS A 158 -19.31 -4.55 12.61
N GLU A 159 -18.58 -3.73 13.34
CA GLU A 159 -18.87 -2.32 13.62
C GLU A 159 -18.89 -1.52 12.32
N TYR A 160 -17.95 -1.78 11.42
CA TYR A 160 -17.92 -1.15 10.10
C TYR A 160 -19.17 -1.48 9.26
N ARG A 161 -19.62 -2.74 9.25
CA ARG A 161 -20.83 -3.14 8.51
C ARG A 161 -22.09 -2.50 9.09
N GLU A 162 -22.22 -2.49 10.42
CA GLU A 162 -23.36 -1.85 11.10
C GLU A 162 -23.39 -0.34 10.85
N LEU A 163 -22.24 0.33 10.95
CA LEU A 163 -22.11 1.76 10.69
C LEU A 163 -22.41 2.10 9.23
N SER A 164 -21.88 1.32 8.29
CA SER A 164 -22.13 1.51 6.85
C SER A 164 -23.61 1.37 6.52
N LYS A 165 -24.31 0.40 7.13
CA LYS A 165 -25.75 0.19 6.95
C LYS A 165 -26.57 1.36 7.52
N ARG A 166 -26.16 1.94 8.65
CA ARG A 166 -26.84 3.11 9.25
C ARG A 166 -26.67 4.38 8.43
N LEU A 167 -25.52 4.54 7.79
CA LEU A 167 -25.21 5.71 6.96
C LEU A 167 -25.65 5.55 5.50
N GLU A 168 -26.35 4.48 5.16
CA GLU A 168 -26.80 4.23 3.79
C GLU A 168 -27.80 5.31 3.36
N CYS A 169 -27.43 6.07 2.33
CA CYS A 169 -28.24 7.16 1.84
C CYS A 169 -29.23 6.66 0.78
N SER A 170 -30.51 7.02 0.93
CA SER A 170 -31.53 6.76 -0.09
C SER A 170 -31.32 7.57 -1.37
N THR A 171 -30.72 8.77 -1.25
CA THR A 171 -30.44 9.67 -2.37
C THR A 171 -29.15 9.30 -3.12
N HIS A 172 -28.08 8.93 -2.40
CA HIS A 172 -26.80 8.56 -2.99
C HIS A 172 -26.58 7.04 -2.93
N LYS A 173 -26.85 6.35 -4.04
CA LYS A 173 -26.70 4.89 -4.12
C LYS A 173 -25.26 4.45 -3.77
N ASN A 174 -25.15 3.46 -2.88
CA ASN A 174 -23.88 2.86 -2.44
C ASN A 174 -22.90 3.85 -1.78
N GLN A 175 -23.38 4.95 -1.23
CA GLN A 175 -22.55 5.92 -0.54
C GLN A 175 -23.06 6.17 0.87
N SER A 176 -22.12 6.30 1.81
CA SER A 176 -22.42 6.71 3.18
C SER A 176 -22.58 8.22 3.23
N CYS A 177 -23.70 8.70 3.75
CA CYS A 177 -23.95 10.13 3.96
C CYS A 177 -24.46 10.36 5.38
N PHE A 178 -24.25 11.56 5.91
CA PHE A 178 -25.00 12.03 7.08
C PHE A 178 -25.90 13.19 6.68
N VAL A 179 -26.99 13.39 7.41
CA VAL A 179 -27.88 14.53 7.24
C VAL A 179 -27.38 15.65 8.14
N SER A 180 -27.00 16.79 7.58
CA SER A 180 -26.66 17.99 8.36
C SER A 180 -27.90 18.46 9.11
N THR A 181 -27.82 18.64 10.42
CA THR A 181 -28.94 19.14 11.24
C THR A 181 -29.30 20.59 10.97
N ALA A 182 -28.33 21.38 10.51
CA ALA A 182 -28.55 22.79 10.25
C ALA A 182 -29.48 22.99 9.05
N ASP A 183 -29.28 22.19 7.99
CA ASP A 183 -29.87 22.46 6.68
C ASP A 183 -30.66 21.27 6.10
N GLY A 184 -30.63 20.11 6.76
CA GLY A 184 -31.25 18.88 6.25
C GLY A 184 -30.57 18.29 5.01
N HIS A 185 -29.44 18.85 4.56
CA HIS A 185 -28.72 18.36 3.38
C HIS A 185 -27.91 17.10 3.67
N TYR A 186 -27.92 16.16 2.72
CA TYR A 186 -27.09 14.96 2.75
C TYR A 186 -25.65 15.30 2.39
N VAL A 187 -24.74 15.17 3.35
CA VAL A 187 -23.31 15.35 3.16
C VAL A 187 -22.66 13.98 2.99
N ARG A 188 -21.99 13.78 1.87
CA ARG A 188 -21.27 12.55 1.56
C ARG A 188 -20.07 12.38 2.49
N ILE A 189 -19.90 11.17 3.00
CA ILE A 189 -18.78 10.79 3.86
C ILE A 189 -17.79 9.97 3.04
N GLU A 190 -16.50 10.29 3.16
CA GLU A 190 -15.45 9.47 2.58
C GLU A 190 -15.32 8.12 3.31
N PRO A 191 -15.08 7.00 2.59
CA PRO A 191 -14.96 5.67 3.19
C PRO A 191 -13.90 5.57 4.30
N MET A 192 -12.84 6.39 4.21
CA MET A 192 -11.80 6.46 5.23
C MET A 192 -12.35 6.93 6.58
N ASN A 193 -13.27 7.90 6.57
CA ASN A 193 -13.90 8.41 7.80
C ASN A 193 -14.82 7.36 8.43
N VAL A 194 -15.59 6.62 7.62
CA VAL A 194 -16.40 5.49 8.11
C VAL A 194 -15.52 4.43 8.78
N THR A 195 -14.34 4.16 8.20
CA THR A 195 -13.37 3.21 8.75
C THR A 195 -12.78 3.68 10.07
N LEU A 196 -12.44 4.97 10.19
CA LEU A 196 -11.94 5.56 11.42
C LEU A 196 -12.99 5.49 12.54
N TRP A 197 -14.23 5.86 12.24
CA TRP A 197 -15.33 5.81 13.21
C TRP A 197 -15.64 4.39 13.67
N ALA A 198 -15.63 3.41 12.75
CA ALA A 198 -15.82 2.01 13.11
C ALA A 198 -14.76 1.49 14.09
N LYS A 199 -13.52 1.99 13.99
CA LYS A 199 -12.43 1.67 14.93
C LYS A 199 -12.61 2.32 16.30
N GLU A 200 -13.24 3.49 16.37
CA GLU A 200 -13.45 4.23 17.61
C GLU A 200 -14.57 3.63 18.47
N ILE A 201 -15.59 3.02 17.87
CA ILE A 201 -16.73 2.38 18.58
C ILE A 201 -16.28 1.40 19.67
N PRO A 202 -15.42 0.39 19.40
CA PRO A 202 -14.97 -0.56 20.42
C PRO A 202 -13.94 0.04 21.39
N MET A 203 -13.29 1.15 21.03
CA MET A 203 -12.30 1.84 21.88
C MET A 203 -12.93 2.82 22.86
N ALA A 204 -14.19 3.19 22.66
CA ALA A 204 -14.98 3.98 23.60
C ALA A 204 -15.21 3.17 24.90
N VAL A 205 -14.29 3.32 25.86
CA VAL A 205 -14.39 2.74 27.20
C VAL A 205 -15.76 3.09 27.81
N PRO A 206 -16.49 2.16 28.45
CA PRO A 206 -17.77 2.44 29.10
C PRO A 206 -17.54 3.22 30.41
N LYS A 207 -16.91 4.40 30.36
CA LYS A 207 -16.87 5.36 31.47
C LYS A 207 -18.08 6.27 31.34
N ALA A 208 -19.22 5.72 31.76
CA ALA A 208 -20.55 6.28 31.57
C ALA A 208 -20.88 6.51 30.08
N ARG A 209 -22.17 6.44 29.74
CA ARG A 209 -22.69 7.13 28.55
C ARG A 209 -22.49 8.64 28.79
N THR A 210 -21.24 9.09 28.68
CA THR A 210 -20.85 10.48 28.83
C THR A 210 -21.32 11.20 27.58
N LYS A 211 -21.89 12.38 27.80
CA LYS A 211 -22.58 13.25 26.85
C LYS A 211 -21.69 13.83 25.73
N ASN A 212 -20.56 13.18 25.45
CA ASN A 212 -19.52 13.59 24.50
C ASN A 212 -19.18 12.44 23.53
N LEU A 213 -20.18 11.69 23.08
CA LEU A 213 -20.12 11.17 21.71
C LEU A 213 -20.07 12.40 20.79
N PRO A 214 -19.29 12.40 19.69
CA PRO A 214 -19.38 13.49 18.74
C PRO A 214 -20.85 13.62 18.32
N PHE A 215 -21.35 14.85 18.26
CA PHE A 215 -22.78 15.21 18.19
C PHE A 215 -23.63 14.34 17.24
N TRP A 216 -23.01 13.81 16.18
CA TRP A 216 -23.62 12.93 15.17
C TRP A 216 -23.88 11.46 15.59
N ALA A 217 -23.39 10.97 16.74
CA ALA A 217 -23.62 9.58 17.19
C ALA A 217 -24.81 9.41 18.16
N ASN A 218 -25.53 10.50 18.48
CA ASN A 218 -26.79 10.46 19.24
C ASN A 218 -28.05 10.45 18.36
N PHE A 219 -27.92 10.18 17.05
CA PHE A 219 -29.06 10.02 16.15
C PHE A 219 -29.66 8.61 16.30
N ASP A 220 -30.67 8.48 17.16
CA ASP A 220 -31.71 7.47 16.94
C ASP A 220 -32.62 7.98 15.79
N PRO A 221 -32.90 7.18 14.75
CA PRO A 221 -33.84 7.52 13.69
C PRO A 221 -35.29 7.65 14.19
#